data_AF-Q8C0G2-F1
#
_entry.id   AF-Q8C0G2-F1
#
_cell.length_a   1.000
_cell.length_b   1.000
_cell.length_c   1.000
_cell.angle_alpha   90.00
_cell.angle_beta   90.00
_cell.angle_gamma   90.00
#
_symmetry.space_group_name_H-M   'P 1'
#
loop_
_entity.id
_entity.type
_entity.pdbx_description
1 polymer ?
#
loop_
_entity_poly.entity_id
_entity_poly.type
_entity_poly.pdbx_seq_one_letter_code
_entity_poly.pdbx_strand_id
1 'polypeptide(L)'
;MISSDSRSSPGLARWAESYEAKCERRQETRENRRRRRNETTCRQPGKVLRTQHKERLQGARQLQFLKRRNLEEEKKGQAREQGPSSKTDGGTGQVSILKESLPGANKASFPGQQETGISSEVFPALHHSSSGIQRDLGGHHASHGRAFPPQDSDIKKPHRQHRGTQTKAEEALPTIKNDASQQTNCGVAVLDKDIIQLSEYLKEALHRELILKKKMVILQDLLPALIRASDSSWKGQLNEDKLKGKLRSLENQLYTCLQKHSPWGMKKVLLEMEDQRSSYEQKAKASLQKVLEEKMCAEQQLQRAQLSLALAEQKCQEWKSQYEALKEDWRTLGDQHRELESQLHVLQSKLQGADSRDSQMSQALQLLENEHQELQTKLESLQGDGEQQSSETQDLQDQLKKSEEEKQALVSKVQQLQSLLQNQSLQLQEQEKLLKKDQGLPVWNPKLSLDEVKPEGTRKEKEEELRDQLQKETFQLQVKENELQCGQWLPVLMVVIATALAVFLANKGNLVI
;
A
#
# COMPACT_ATOMS: atom_id res chain seq x y z
N MET A 1 -24.89 16.47 -76.75
CA MET A 1 -25.01 16.61 -75.29
C MET A 1 -25.41 15.27 -74.71
N ILE A 2 -24.52 14.63 -73.95
CA ILE A 2 -24.73 13.82 -72.74
C ILE A 2 -23.29 13.40 -72.40
N SER A 3 -22.58 14.27 -71.70
CA SER A 3 -21.28 13.91 -71.11
C SER A 3 -21.60 13.12 -69.84
N SER A 4 -21.25 11.85 -69.84
CA SER A 4 -21.47 10.92 -68.74
C SER A 4 -20.51 11.26 -67.58
N ASP A 5 -21.00 12.05 -66.62
CA ASP A 5 -20.39 12.22 -65.30
C ASP A 5 -20.48 10.90 -64.52
N SER A 6 -19.60 9.95 -64.83
CA SER A 6 -19.42 8.77 -64.00
C SER A 6 -18.68 9.18 -62.73
N ARG A 7 -19.43 9.52 -61.67
CA ARG A 7 -18.93 9.51 -60.29
C ARG A 7 -18.39 8.11 -59.99
N SER A 8 -17.10 7.91 -60.21
CA SER A 8 -16.40 6.71 -59.79
C SER A 8 -16.45 6.66 -58.26
N SER A 9 -17.23 5.72 -57.74
CA SER A 9 -17.32 5.48 -56.30
C SER A 9 -15.91 5.17 -55.75
N PRO A 10 -15.41 5.89 -54.73
CA PRO A 10 -14.03 5.73 -54.22
C PRO A 10 -13.71 4.35 -53.64
N GLY A 11 -14.69 3.44 -53.58
CA GLY A 11 -14.52 2.08 -53.06
C GLY A 11 -13.77 1.15 -54.02
N LEU A 12 -13.92 1.32 -55.34
CA LEU A 12 -13.38 0.38 -56.33
C LEU A 12 -11.89 0.59 -56.62
N ALA A 13 -11.40 1.84 -56.60
CA ALA A 13 -9.97 2.13 -56.77
C ALA A 13 -9.08 1.57 -55.63
N ARG A 14 -9.69 1.14 -54.52
CA ARG A 14 -8.99 0.76 -53.29
C ARG A 14 -8.34 -0.63 -53.33
N TRP A 15 -8.72 -1.48 -54.29
CA TRP A 15 -8.27 -2.89 -54.34
C TRP A 15 -6.91 -3.06 -55.05
N ALA A 16 -6.49 -2.11 -55.89
CA ALA A 16 -5.26 -2.19 -56.69
C ALA A 16 -4.11 -1.28 -56.19
N GLU A 17 -4.09 -0.95 -54.90
CA GLU A 17 -3.04 -0.09 -54.34
C GLU A 17 -1.75 -0.85 -54.00
N SER A 18 -0.60 -0.30 -54.42
CA SER A 18 0.74 -0.78 -54.04
C SER A 18 0.96 -0.72 -52.52
N TYR A 19 1.90 -1.53 -52.01
CA TYR A 19 2.29 -1.52 -50.59
C TYR A 19 2.84 -0.15 -50.15
N GLU A 20 3.59 0.53 -51.00
CA GLU A 20 4.13 1.87 -50.73
C GLU A 20 3.01 2.90 -50.53
N ALA A 21 2.00 2.90 -51.41
CA ALA A 21 0.82 3.76 -51.29
C ALA A 21 0.03 3.50 -49.98
N LYS A 22 -0.05 2.23 -49.54
CA LYS A 22 -0.63 1.88 -48.23
C LYS A 22 0.19 2.46 -47.08
N CYS A 23 1.52 2.46 -47.17
CA CYS A 23 2.41 3.02 -46.16
C CYS A 23 2.32 4.55 -46.10
N GLU A 24 2.35 5.24 -47.24
CA GLU A 24 2.17 6.69 -47.31
C GLU A 24 0.83 7.12 -46.72
N ARG A 25 -0.29 6.51 -47.10
CA ARG A 25 -1.59 6.84 -46.49
C ARG A 25 -1.62 6.63 -44.99
N ARG A 26 -1.00 5.57 -44.47
CA ARG A 26 -0.91 5.34 -43.02
C ARG A 26 -0.11 6.45 -42.35
N GLN A 27 0.96 6.92 -43.00
CA GLN A 27 1.77 8.02 -42.51
C GLN A 27 1.00 9.35 -42.57
N GLU A 28 0.36 9.66 -43.68
CA GLU A 28 -0.49 10.83 -43.86
C GLU A 28 -1.65 10.85 -42.84
N THR A 29 -2.28 9.70 -42.58
CA THR A 29 -3.32 9.58 -41.55
C THR A 29 -2.76 9.91 -40.16
N ARG A 30 -1.53 9.50 -39.85
CA ARG A 30 -0.86 9.83 -38.58
C ARG A 30 -0.51 11.31 -38.52
N GLU A 31 -0.01 11.91 -39.61
CA GLU A 31 0.28 13.34 -39.68
C GLU A 31 -0.99 14.19 -39.56
N ASN A 32 -2.06 13.84 -40.25
CA ASN A 32 -3.35 14.51 -40.14
C ASN A 32 -3.91 14.46 -38.72
N ARG A 33 -3.71 13.36 -37.98
CA ARG A 33 -4.07 13.28 -36.55
C ARG A 33 -3.21 14.20 -35.69
N ARG A 34 -1.92 14.38 -36.02
CA ARG A 34 -1.02 15.31 -35.32
C ARG A 34 -1.36 16.77 -35.61
N ARG A 35 -1.80 17.09 -36.82
CA ARG A 35 -2.17 18.47 -37.23
C ARG A 35 -3.55 18.90 -36.75
N ARG A 36 -4.44 17.98 -36.40
CA ARG A 36 -5.71 18.36 -35.77
C ARG A 36 -5.41 19.09 -34.47
N ARG A 37 -5.82 20.35 -34.40
CA ARG A 37 -5.88 21.11 -33.15
C ARG A 37 -6.72 20.26 -32.20
N ASN A 38 -6.07 19.69 -31.20
CA ASN A 38 -6.71 18.75 -30.29
C ASN A 38 -7.60 19.55 -29.32
N GLU A 39 -8.68 20.12 -29.85
CA GLU A 39 -9.81 20.63 -29.09
C GLU A 39 -10.58 19.41 -28.61
N THR A 40 -9.95 18.62 -27.73
CA THR A 40 -10.73 17.69 -26.94
C THR A 40 -11.72 18.54 -26.15
N THR A 41 -13.01 18.30 -26.35
CA THR A 41 -14.12 18.75 -25.47
C THR A 41 -13.87 18.39 -24.00
N CYS A 42 -12.86 17.55 -23.73
CA CYS A 42 -12.26 17.28 -22.42
C CYS A 42 -11.69 18.52 -21.70
N ARG A 43 -11.55 19.67 -22.36
CA ARG A 43 -11.10 20.93 -21.74
C ARG A 43 -12.22 21.98 -21.58
N GLN A 44 -13.49 21.58 -21.50
CA GLN A 44 -14.53 22.44 -20.93
C GLN A 44 -14.19 22.74 -19.45
N PRO A 45 -14.29 24.00 -18.97
CA PRO A 45 -13.71 24.44 -17.69
C PRO A 45 -14.51 24.04 -16.43
N GLY A 46 -15.49 23.14 -16.54
CA GLY A 46 -16.27 22.66 -15.39
C GLY A 46 -15.55 21.59 -14.57
N LYS A 47 -14.58 21.98 -13.71
CA LYS A 47 -13.87 21.04 -12.81
C LYS A 47 -14.85 20.21 -11.95
N VAL A 48 -15.94 20.81 -11.48
CA VAL A 48 -16.91 20.16 -10.57
C VAL A 48 -17.66 19.00 -11.26
N LEU A 49 -18.29 19.25 -12.42
CA LEU A 49 -19.04 18.22 -13.16
C LEU A 49 -18.16 17.03 -13.55
N ARG A 50 -16.90 17.28 -13.92
CA ARG A 50 -15.96 16.23 -14.30
C ARG A 50 -15.55 15.36 -13.10
N THR A 51 -15.39 15.97 -11.93
CA THR A 51 -15.01 15.27 -10.70
C THR A 51 -16.16 14.35 -10.27
N GLN A 52 -17.40 14.86 -10.28
CA GLN A 52 -18.59 14.05 -10.02
C GLN A 52 -18.77 12.91 -11.03
N HIS A 53 -18.55 13.15 -12.32
CA HIS A 53 -18.62 12.10 -13.34
C HIS A 53 -17.53 11.04 -13.16
N LYS A 54 -16.31 11.43 -12.78
CA LYS A 54 -15.22 10.51 -12.45
C LYS A 54 -15.54 9.66 -11.23
N GLU A 55 -16.02 10.27 -10.16
CA GLU A 55 -16.43 9.58 -8.94
C GLU A 55 -17.56 8.59 -9.22
N ARG A 56 -18.56 8.98 -10.03
CA ARG A 56 -19.65 8.08 -10.43
C ARG A 56 -19.15 6.88 -11.23
N LEU A 57 -18.21 7.08 -12.17
CA LEU A 57 -17.59 5.98 -12.92
C LEU A 57 -16.73 5.08 -12.03
N GLN A 58 -16.02 5.67 -11.06
CA GLN A 58 -15.17 4.94 -10.13
C GLN A 58 -16.01 4.10 -9.16
N GLY A 59 -17.09 4.65 -8.62
CA GLY A 59 -18.08 3.94 -7.80
C GLY A 59 -18.77 2.83 -8.59
N ALA A 60 -19.19 3.07 -9.83
CA ALA A 60 -19.76 2.03 -10.69
C ALA A 60 -18.77 0.88 -10.96
N ARG A 61 -17.49 1.20 -11.17
CA ARG A 61 -16.43 0.21 -11.38
C ARG A 61 -16.15 -0.57 -10.09
N GLN A 62 -16.15 0.07 -8.93
CA GLN A 62 -15.99 -0.57 -7.62
C GLN A 62 -17.17 -1.49 -7.30
N LEU A 63 -18.41 -1.05 -7.52
CA LEU A 63 -19.62 -1.88 -7.39
C LEU A 63 -19.55 -3.12 -8.29
N GLN A 64 -19.11 -2.95 -9.54
CA GLN A 64 -18.93 -4.09 -10.45
C GLN A 64 -17.84 -5.05 -9.99
N PHE A 65 -16.83 -4.53 -9.28
CA PHE A 65 -15.74 -5.31 -8.69
C PHE A 65 -16.21 -6.09 -7.45
N LEU A 66 -16.96 -5.46 -6.56
CA LEU A 66 -17.58 -6.07 -5.37
C LEU A 66 -18.58 -7.16 -5.77
N LYS A 67 -19.44 -6.88 -6.75
CA LYS A 67 -20.43 -7.83 -7.30
C LYS A 67 -19.77 -9.07 -7.90
N ARG A 68 -18.64 -8.93 -8.60
CA ARG A 68 -17.87 -10.06 -9.15
C ARG A 68 -17.22 -10.92 -8.07
N ARG A 69 -17.05 -10.40 -6.86
CA ARG A 69 -16.44 -11.09 -5.72
C ARG A 69 -17.46 -11.56 -4.68
N ASN A 70 -18.76 -11.38 -4.93
CA ASN A 70 -19.84 -11.67 -3.98
C ASN A 70 -19.62 -11.00 -2.61
N LEU A 71 -19.03 -9.81 -2.61
CA LEU A 71 -18.91 -8.97 -1.42
C LEU A 71 -20.12 -8.02 -1.45
N GLU A 72 -21.23 -8.44 -0.86
CA GLU A 72 -22.38 -7.56 -0.61
C GLU A 72 -21.93 -6.48 0.37
N GLU A 73 -22.03 -5.20 -0.01
CA GLU A 73 -21.97 -4.13 0.98
C GLU A 73 -23.20 -4.31 1.88
N GLU A 74 -22.99 -4.69 3.14
CA GLU A 74 -24.03 -4.68 4.16
C GLU A 74 -24.67 -3.29 4.18
N LYS A 75 -25.87 -3.20 3.61
CA LYS A 75 -26.77 -2.09 3.85
C LYS A 75 -27.15 -2.15 5.33
N LYS A 76 -26.34 -1.54 6.19
CA LYS A 76 -26.74 -1.25 7.56
C LYS A 76 -28.04 -0.49 7.49
N GLY A 77 -29.11 -1.19 7.88
CA GLY A 77 -30.45 -0.67 7.95
C GLY A 77 -30.44 0.63 8.74
N GLN A 78 -31.27 1.55 8.26
CA GLN A 78 -31.57 2.82 8.89
C GLN A 78 -32.13 2.59 10.30
N ALA A 79 -31.26 2.46 11.30
CA ALA A 79 -31.62 2.74 12.68
C ALA A 79 -31.58 4.25 12.85
N ARG A 80 -32.75 4.85 12.67
CA ARG A 80 -33.04 6.27 12.75
C ARG A 80 -33.05 6.68 14.22
N GLU A 81 -31.89 6.90 14.83
CA GLU A 81 -31.82 7.58 16.12
C GLU A 81 -31.52 9.07 15.91
N GLN A 82 -32.58 9.86 16.06
CA GLN A 82 -32.55 11.31 16.17
C GLN A 82 -32.16 11.67 17.61
N GLY A 83 -30.95 12.21 17.81
CA GLY A 83 -30.51 12.79 19.08
C GLY A 83 -29.67 14.05 18.81
N PRO A 84 -29.81 15.13 19.59
CA PRO A 84 -29.77 16.48 19.02
C PRO A 84 -28.38 17.14 19.04
N SER A 85 -28.20 17.95 17.99
CA SER A 85 -27.20 19.00 17.79
C SER A 85 -26.83 19.78 19.06
N SER A 86 -25.61 19.59 19.57
CA SER A 86 -24.92 20.58 20.40
C SER A 86 -23.95 21.38 19.53
N LYS A 87 -24.35 22.60 19.18
CA LYS A 87 -23.46 23.63 18.63
C LYS A 87 -22.53 24.11 19.74
N THR A 88 -21.23 24.08 19.50
CA THR A 88 -20.27 24.91 20.22
C THR A 88 -19.46 25.67 19.17
N ASP A 89 -19.85 26.92 18.97
CA ASP A 89 -19.04 27.96 18.34
C ASP A 89 -17.86 28.29 19.27
N GLY A 90 -16.66 28.44 18.72
CA GLY A 90 -15.55 29.01 19.46
C GLY A 90 -14.20 28.85 18.79
N GLY A 91 -13.62 29.98 18.33
CA GLY A 91 -12.17 30.10 18.22
C GLY A 91 -11.59 30.42 16.85
N THR A 92 -12.05 31.50 16.21
CA THR A 92 -11.32 32.16 15.12
C THR A 92 -10.02 32.76 15.65
N GLY A 93 -8.89 32.07 15.49
CA GLY A 93 -7.56 32.62 15.72
C GLY A 93 -6.93 33.08 14.40
N GLN A 94 -7.18 34.32 14.00
CA GLN A 94 -6.39 35.00 12.97
C GLN A 94 -5.07 35.48 13.59
N VAL A 95 -3.94 34.96 13.11
CA VAL A 95 -2.64 35.60 13.31
C VAL A 95 -2.05 35.88 11.93
N SER A 96 -2.14 37.15 11.56
CA SER A 96 -1.53 37.75 10.38
C SER A 96 -0.02 37.87 10.59
N ILE A 97 0.79 37.18 9.80
CA ILE A 97 2.25 37.43 9.73
C ILE A 97 2.61 37.85 8.30
N LEU A 98 2.84 39.15 8.18
CA LEU A 98 3.83 39.85 7.37
C LEU A 98 4.18 39.23 6.01
N LYS A 99 3.49 39.72 4.98
CA LYS A 99 3.89 39.59 3.58
C LYS A 99 4.86 40.73 3.24
N GLU A 100 6.15 40.40 3.26
CA GLU A 100 7.24 41.27 2.84
C GLU A 100 7.10 41.61 1.35
N SER A 101 6.95 42.90 1.07
CA SER A 101 6.76 43.45 -0.28
C SER A 101 8.11 43.91 -0.81
N LEU A 102 8.68 43.14 -1.75
CA LEU A 102 9.87 43.59 -2.47
C LEU A 102 9.46 44.39 -3.74
N PRO A 103 10.10 45.53 -4.04
CA PRO A 103 9.57 46.54 -4.97
C PRO A 103 9.89 46.27 -6.44
N GLY A 104 9.13 46.96 -7.29
CA GLY A 104 9.09 46.77 -8.74
C GLY A 104 10.42 46.86 -9.46
N ALA A 105 10.63 45.91 -10.37
CA ALA A 105 11.50 46.06 -11.51
C ALA A 105 10.63 46.47 -12.71
N ASN A 106 10.93 47.65 -13.23
CA ASN A 106 10.20 48.32 -14.29
C ASN A 106 10.35 47.63 -15.65
N LYS A 107 9.28 47.81 -16.45
CA LYS A 107 9.16 47.68 -17.90
C LYS A 107 10.48 47.81 -18.68
N ALA A 108 10.73 46.84 -19.55
CA ALA A 108 11.33 47.08 -20.86
C ALA A 108 10.61 46.21 -21.90
N SER A 109 9.65 46.81 -22.58
CA SER A 109 9.09 46.27 -23.83
C SER A 109 10.07 46.59 -24.95
N PHE A 110 10.56 45.59 -25.67
CA PHE A 110 11.18 45.77 -26.98
C PHE A 110 10.24 45.28 -28.09
N PRO A 111 10.08 46.03 -29.18
CA PRO A 111 9.04 45.82 -30.18
C PRO A 111 9.45 44.80 -31.25
N GLY A 112 8.44 44.29 -31.94
CA GLY A 112 8.49 43.15 -32.85
C GLY A 112 9.47 43.28 -34.02
N GLN A 113 10.08 42.15 -34.34
CA GLN A 113 10.87 41.92 -35.54
C GLN A 113 9.99 41.13 -36.52
N GLN A 114 9.56 41.80 -37.60
CA GLN A 114 8.98 41.17 -38.79
C GLN A 114 10.12 40.93 -39.78
N GLU A 115 10.46 39.68 -40.07
CA GLU A 115 11.29 39.34 -41.24
C GLU A 115 10.70 38.11 -41.96
N THR A 116 9.91 38.44 -42.98
CA THR A 116 9.92 37.92 -44.36
C THR A 116 10.29 36.45 -44.57
N GLY A 117 9.28 35.66 -44.94
CA GLY A 117 9.42 34.29 -45.42
C GLY A 117 10.16 34.22 -46.75
N ILE A 118 11.15 33.34 -46.82
CA ILE A 118 11.90 33.03 -48.03
C ILE A 118 11.30 31.74 -48.61
N SER A 119 10.86 31.85 -49.86
CA SER A 119 10.26 30.79 -50.68
C SER A 119 11.19 29.57 -50.80
N SER A 120 10.66 28.36 -50.62
CA SER A 120 11.38 27.10 -50.83
C SER A 120 11.37 26.74 -52.31
N GLU A 121 12.49 27.00 -53.00
CA GLU A 121 12.70 26.51 -54.36
C GLU A 121 12.99 25.00 -54.36
N VAL A 122 12.28 24.30 -55.24
CA VAL A 122 12.28 22.86 -55.45
C VAL A 122 13.53 22.46 -56.24
N PHE A 123 14.37 21.59 -55.67
CA PHE A 123 15.51 21.01 -56.35
C PHE A 123 15.08 19.93 -57.37
N PRO A 124 15.56 19.95 -58.63
CA PRO A 124 15.26 18.92 -59.62
C PRO A 124 16.02 17.62 -59.34
N ALA A 125 15.30 16.50 -59.29
CA ALA A 125 15.86 15.15 -59.20
C ALA A 125 16.55 14.77 -60.53
N LEU A 126 17.88 14.65 -60.51
CA LEU A 126 18.67 14.23 -61.65
C LEU A 126 18.68 12.68 -61.72
N HIS A 127 18.03 12.14 -62.74
CA HIS A 127 17.98 10.70 -63.01
C HIS A 127 19.37 10.15 -63.40
N HIS A 128 19.84 9.14 -62.67
CA HIS A 128 21.05 8.39 -63.00
C HIS A 128 20.75 7.34 -64.08
N SER A 129 21.11 7.60 -65.33
CA SER A 129 21.08 6.60 -66.41
C SER A 129 22.29 5.67 -66.30
N SER A 130 22.04 4.43 -65.89
CA SER A 130 23.00 3.33 -65.81
C SER A 130 23.25 2.72 -67.20
N SER A 131 24.29 3.18 -67.92
CA SER A 131 24.75 2.52 -69.15
C SER A 131 25.78 1.44 -68.82
N GLY A 132 25.35 0.17 -68.85
CA GLY A 132 26.25 -0.97 -68.80
C GLY A 132 27.01 -1.12 -70.12
N ILE A 133 28.33 -0.93 -70.08
CA ILE A 133 29.22 -1.30 -71.19
C ILE A 133 30.05 -2.50 -70.72
N GLN A 134 29.62 -3.66 -71.20
CA GLN A 134 30.34 -4.93 -71.13
C GLN A 134 31.60 -4.82 -72.00
N ARG A 135 32.78 -4.72 -71.38
CA ARG A 135 34.07 -4.76 -72.09
C ARG A 135 34.75 -6.08 -71.79
N ASP A 136 34.80 -6.90 -72.83
CA ASP A 136 35.48 -8.18 -72.91
C ASP A 136 37.00 -8.02 -72.67
N LEU A 137 37.56 -8.81 -71.76
CA LEU A 137 38.94 -8.74 -71.30
C LEU A 137 39.76 -9.82 -72.03
N GLY A 138 40.34 -9.43 -73.17
CA GLY A 138 41.38 -10.18 -73.86
C GLY A 138 42.70 -10.10 -73.09
N GLY A 139 43.23 -11.27 -72.72
CA GLY A 139 44.42 -11.41 -71.90
C GLY A 139 45.71 -10.99 -72.58
N HIS A 140 46.60 -10.37 -71.81
CA HIS A 140 48.03 -10.41 -72.07
C HIS A 140 48.82 -10.52 -70.76
N HIS A 141 49.73 -11.49 -70.79
CA HIS A 141 50.69 -11.88 -69.76
C HIS A 141 51.55 -10.71 -69.25
N ALA A 142 51.77 -10.66 -67.93
CA ALA A 142 53.09 -10.36 -67.35
C ALA A 142 53.09 -10.77 -65.86
N SER A 143 53.87 -11.82 -65.60
CA SER A 143 54.20 -12.37 -64.29
C SER A 143 55.05 -11.38 -63.48
N HIS A 144 54.64 -11.05 -62.26
CA HIS A 144 55.57 -10.82 -61.15
C HIS A 144 54.86 -11.17 -59.83
N GLY A 145 55.21 -12.34 -59.32
CA GLY A 145 54.73 -12.86 -58.05
C GLY A 145 55.27 -12.08 -56.87
N ARG A 146 54.38 -11.73 -55.94
CA ARG A 146 54.70 -11.67 -54.52
C ARG A 146 53.60 -12.38 -53.77
N ALA A 147 53.91 -13.60 -53.36
CA ALA A 147 53.03 -14.50 -52.63
C ALA A 147 52.64 -13.87 -51.28
N PHE A 148 51.36 -13.56 -51.11
CA PHE A 148 50.74 -13.52 -49.80
C PHE A 148 49.82 -14.75 -49.70
N PRO A 149 49.94 -15.58 -48.65
CA PRO A 149 49.13 -16.79 -48.51
C PRO A 149 47.64 -16.41 -48.47
N PRO A 150 46.77 -17.10 -49.23
CA PRO A 150 45.33 -17.02 -49.07
C PRO A 150 44.98 -17.52 -47.66
N GLN A 151 44.73 -16.59 -46.74
CA GLN A 151 44.17 -16.94 -45.45
C GLN A 151 42.67 -17.16 -45.68
N ASP A 152 42.30 -18.41 -45.97
CA ASP A 152 40.92 -18.90 -45.96
C ASP A 152 40.35 -18.72 -44.55
N SER A 153 39.90 -17.51 -44.22
CA SER A 153 38.96 -17.34 -43.14
C SER A 153 37.60 -17.79 -43.68
N ASP A 154 37.23 -19.03 -43.35
CA ASP A 154 35.87 -19.55 -43.48
C ASP A 154 34.89 -18.56 -42.84
N ILE A 155 34.36 -17.64 -43.65
CA ILE A 155 33.21 -16.83 -43.27
C ILE A 155 32.03 -17.80 -43.29
N LYS A 156 31.87 -18.51 -42.17
CA LYS A 156 30.68 -19.32 -41.88
C LYS A 156 29.47 -18.41 -42.00
N LYS A 157 28.79 -18.49 -43.15
CA LYS A 157 27.50 -17.84 -43.38
C LYS A 157 26.57 -18.26 -42.23
N PRO A 158 26.04 -17.31 -41.43
CA PRO A 158 25.14 -17.65 -40.34
C PRO A 158 23.91 -18.35 -40.90
N HIS A 159 23.61 -19.53 -40.36
CA HIS A 159 22.44 -20.32 -40.72
C HIS A 159 21.18 -19.49 -40.44
N ARG A 160 20.55 -18.95 -41.50
CA ARG A 160 19.29 -18.20 -41.42
C ARG A 160 18.12 -19.17 -41.23
N GLN A 161 17.92 -19.65 -40.02
CA GLN A 161 16.63 -20.23 -39.60
C GLN A 161 16.07 -19.42 -38.44
N HIS A 162 15.46 -18.28 -38.76
CA HIS A 162 14.57 -17.61 -37.82
C HIS A 162 13.16 -18.15 -38.04
N ARG A 163 12.82 -19.24 -37.36
CA ARG A 163 11.42 -19.66 -37.21
C ARG A 163 10.78 -18.73 -36.19
N GLY A 164 10.16 -17.65 -36.67
CA GLY A 164 9.31 -16.85 -35.80
C GLY A 164 8.20 -17.73 -35.22
N THR A 165 7.96 -17.63 -33.92
CA THR A 165 6.85 -18.32 -33.26
C THR A 165 5.55 -17.77 -33.83
N GLN A 166 5.02 -18.46 -34.85
CA GLN A 166 3.67 -18.26 -35.32
C GLN A 166 2.77 -18.78 -34.20
N THR A 167 1.94 -17.90 -33.64
CA THR A 167 0.82 -18.31 -32.77
C THR A 167 0.06 -19.41 -33.51
N LYS A 168 0.08 -20.63 -32.98
CA LYS A 168 -0.73 -21.71 -33.53
C LYS A 168 -2.18 -21.22 -33.46
N ALA A 169 -2.82 -21.12 -34.63
CA ALA A 169 -4.26 -20.97 -34.70
C ALA A 169 -4.85 -22.22 -34.04
N GLU A 170 -5.50 -22.05 -32.90
CA GLU A 170 -6.21 -23.14 -32.23
C GLU A 170 -7.27 -23.69 -33.20
N GLU A 171 -7.03 -24.92 -33.64
CA GLU A 171 -8.06 -25.76 -34.25
C GLU A 171 -9.16 -25.99 -33.21
N ALA A 172 -10.39 -25.72 -33.63
CA ALA A 172 -11.60 -25.82 -32.81
C ALA A 172 -11.76 -27.24 -32.25
N LEU A 173 -11.45 -27.44 -30.96
CA LEU A 173 -11.81 -28.65 -30.24
C LEU A 173 -13.19 -28.49 -29.54
N PRO A 174 -13.99 -29.56 -29.42
CA PRO A 174 -15.43 -29.48 -29.23
C PRO A 174 -15.84 -29.15 -27.79
N THR A 175 -17.00 -28.53 -27.69
CA THR A 175 -17.79 -28.20 -26.50
C THR A 175 -17.79 -29.29 -25.43
N ILE A 176 -16.86 -29.22 -24.48
CA ILE A 176 -16.96 -29.94 -23.21
C ILE A 176 -17.78 -29.07 -22.25
N LYS A 177 -18.90 -29.65 -21.79
CA LYS A 177 -19.83 -29.06 -20.83
C LYS A 177 -19.11 -28.88 -19.49
N ASN A 178 -18.92 -27.64 -19.06
CA ASN A 178 -18.25 -27.32 -17.80
C ASN A 178 -19.26 -27.25 -16.66
N ASP A 179 -19.10 -28.11 -15.65
CA ASP A 179 -19.82 -28.03 -14.39
C ASP A 179 -19.30 -26.86 -13.54
N ALA A 180 -20.22 -26.18 -12.85
CA ALA A 180 -19.99 -24.92 -12.13
C ALA A 180 -18.98 -25.00 -10.98
N SER A 181 -18.55 -26.20 -10.56
CA SER A 181 -17.61 -26.38 -9.45
C SER A 181 -16.13 -26.22 -9.83
N GLN A 182 -15.77 -26.06 -11.11
CA GLN A 182 -14.37 -25.85 -11.53
C GLN A 182 -13.99 -24.37 -11.73
N GLN A 183 -14.85 -23.42 -11.36
CA GLN A 183 -14.67 -22.01 -11.71
C GLN A 183 -13.45 -21.33 -11.05
N THR A 184 -12.91 -21.88 -9.96
CA THR A 184 -11.68 -21.37 -9.33
C THR A 184 -10.41 -21.89 -10.00
N ASN A 185 -10.42 -23.06 -10.64
CA ASN A 185 -9.23 -23.63 -11.26
C ASN A 185 -8.94 -23.07 -12.66
N CYS A 186 -9.97 -22.69 -13.43
CA CYS A 186 -9.73 -22.02 -14.70
C CYS A 186 -9.13 -20.62 -14.54
N GLY A 187 -9.39 -19.91 -13.43
CA GLY A 187 -8.79 -18.60 -13.17
C GLY A 187 -7.29 -18.67 -12.89
N VAL A 188 -6.88 -19.59 -12.01
CA VAL A 188 -5.46 -19.79 -11.66
C VAL A 188 -4.69 -20.38 -12.84
N ALA A 189 -5.24 -21.37 -13.54
CA ALA A 189 -4.55 -21.99 -14.69
C ALA A 189 -4.43 -21.07 -15.91
N VAL A 190 -5.40 -20.17 -16.15
CA VAL A 190 -5.29 -19.15 -17.22
C VAL A 190 -4.19 -18.14 -16.88
N LEU A 191 -4.10 -17.72 -15.61
CA LEU A 191 -3.01 -16.87 -15.16
C LEU A 191 -1.65 -17.58 -15.26
N ASP A 192 -1.55 -18.85 -14.90
CA ASP A 192 -0.29 -19.60 -15.02
C ASP A 192 0.15 -19.74 -16.48
N LYS A 193 -0.76 -20.03 -17.41
CA LYS A 193 -0.45 -20.04 -18.84
C LYS A 193 0.04 -18.69 -19.34
N ASP A 194 -0.64 -17.60 -18.96
CA ASP A 194 -0.26 -16.24 -19.35
C ASP A 194 1.08 -15.80 -18.72
N ILE A 195 1.35 -16.19 -17.47
CA ILE A 195 2.61 -15.92 -16.76
C ILE A 195 3.76 -16.68 -17.41
N ILE A 196 3.57 -17.97 -17.74
CA ILE A 196 4.56 -18.78 -18.45
C ILE A 196 4.83 -18.14 -19.82
N GLN A 197 3.78 -17.77 -20.56
CA GLN A 197 3.91 -17.13 -21.86
C GLN A 197 4.63 -15.77 -21.76
N LEU A 198 4.35 -14.97 -20.73
CA LEU A 198 5.06 -13.72 -20.47
C LEU A 198 6.53 -13.96 -20.14
N SER A 199 6.84 -15.00 -19.36
CA SER A 199 8.21 -15.42 -19.07
C SER A 199 8.96 -15.81 -20.35
N GLU A 200 8.31 -16.54 -21.26
CA GLU A 200 8.86 -16.90 -22.56
C GLU A 200 9.10 -15.66 -23.44
N TYR A 201 8.15 -14.72 -23.49
CA TYR A 201 8.33 -13.46 -24.21
C TYR A 201 9.46 -12.62 -23.64
N LEU A 202 9.63 -12.57 -22.33
CA LEU A 202 10.73 -11.86 -21.69
C LEU A 202 12.08 -12.49 -22.02
N LYS A 203 12.18 -13.82 -21.97
CA LYS A 203 13.40 -14.56 -22.36
C LYS A 203 13.75 -14.33 -23.83
N GLU A 204 12.77 -14.37 -24.72
CA GLU A 204 12.95 -14.10 -26.15
C GLU A 204 13.35 -12.63 -26.40
N ALA A 205 12.75 -11.67 -25.68
CA ALA A 205 13.12 -10.26 -25.78
C ALA A 205 14.57 -10.02 -25.35
N LEU A 206 14.99 -10.63 -24.23
CA LEU A 206 16.37 -10.59 -23.74
C LEU A 206 17.34 -11.20 -24.78
N HIS A 207 16.96 -12.32 -25.41
CA HIS A 207 17.78 -12.95 -26.44
C HIS A 207 17.93 -12.06 -27.69
N ARG A 208 16.85 -11.43 -28.15
CA ARG A 208 16.88 -10.47 -29.26
C ARG A 208 17.73 -9.25 -28.94
N GLU A 209 17.65 -8.75 -27.71
CA GLU A 209 18.48 -7.63 -27.26
C GLU A 209 19.98 -7.98 -27.31
N LEU A 210 20.35 -9.17 -26.83
CA LEU A 210 21.73 -9.64 -26.91
C LEU A 210 22.23 -9.76 -28.35
N ILE A 211 21.41 -10.27 -29.27
CA ILE A 211 21.74 -10.34 -30.70
C ILE A 211 21.89 -8.93 -31.30
N LEU A 212 20.99 -8.00 -30.96
CA LEU A 212 21.07 -6.62 -31.42
C LEU A 212 22.34 -5.93 -30.93
N LYS A 213 22.72 -6.14 -29.66
CA LYS A 213 24.00 -5.66 -29.11
C LYS A 213 25.20 -6.23 -29.87
N LYS A 214 25.23 -7.53 -30.15
CA LYS A 214 26.28 -8.16 -30.96
C LYS A 214 26.35 -7.56 -32.37
N LYS A 215 25.20 -7.34 -33.03
CA LYS A 215 25.13 -6.69 -34.34
C LYS A 215 25.62 -5.24 -34.28
N MET A 216 25.30 -4.50 -33.21
CA MET A 216 25.77 -3.14 -33.00
C MET A 216 27.30 -3.11 -32.89
N VAL A 217 27.91 -4.03 -32.14
CA VAL A 217 29.37 -4.16 -32.05
C VAL A 217 29.98 -4.45 -33.41
N ILE A 218 29.44 -5.40 -34.18
CA ILE A 218 29.93 -5.69 -35.54
C ILE A 218 29.83 -4.45 -36.44
N LEU A 219 28.73 -3.69 -36.40
CA LEU A 219 28.58 -2.46 -37.18
C LEU A 219 29.59 -1.39 -36.74
N GLN A 220 29.84 -1.28 -35.44
CA GLN A 220 30.83 -0.38 -34.88
C GLN A 220 32.26 -0.77 -35.31
N ASP A 221 32.58 -2.06 -35.38
CA ASP A 221 33.87 -2.57 -35.83
C ASP A 221 34.06 -2.40 -37.36
N LEU A 222 32.98 -2.49 -38.14
CA LEU A 222 33.01 -2.27 -39.59
C LEU A 222 33.10 -0.80 -39.97
N LEU A 223 32.62 0.13 -39.13
CA LEU A 223 32.62 1.57 -39.42
C LEU A 223 34.04 2.11 -39.72
N PRO A 224 35.09 1.83 -38.92
CA PRO A 224 36.45 2.20 -39.27
C PRO A 224 36.95 1.61 -40.59
N ALA A 225 36.59 0.36 -40.90
CA ALA A 225 37.00 -0.27 -42.17
C ALA A 225 36.35 0.43 -43.37
N LEU A 226 35.06 0.80 -43.25
CA LEU A 226 34.33 1.59 -44.24
C LEU A 226 34.95 2.98 -44.42
N ILE A 227 35.26 3.68 -43.33
CA ILE A 227 35.89 5.01 -43.38
C ILE A 227 37.26 4.93 -44.09
N ARG A 228 38.12 3.96 -43.73
CA ARG A 228 39.42 3.77 -44.39
C ARG A 228 39.27 3.41 -45.87
N ALA A 229 38.28 2.59 -46.23
CA ALA A 229 38.00 2.24 -47.61
C ALA A 229 37.54 3.48 -48.40
N SER A 230 36.67 4.32 -47.83
CA SER A 230 36.26 5.57 -48.45
C SER A 230 37.42 6.54 -48.61
N ASP A 231 38.27 6.72 -47.59
CA ASP A 231 39.45 7.60 -47.68
C ASP A 231 40.42 7.15 -48.78
N SER A 232 40.61 5.84 -48.90
CA SER A 232 41.45 5.24 -49.95
C SER A 232 40.85 5.42 -51.34
N SER A 233 39.52 5.30 -51.47
CA SER A 233 38.79 5.54 -52.72
C SER A 233 38.92 7.00 -53.17
N TRP A 234 38.67 7.96 -52.29
CA TRP A 234 38.81 9.40 -52.61
C TRP A 234 40.26 9.76 -52.98
N LYS A 235 41.24 9.17 -52.29
CA LYS A 235 42.66 9.36 -52.60
C LYS A 235 43.02 8.79 -53.97
N GLY A 236 42.48 7.63 -54.34
CA GLY A 236 42.61 7.05 -55.68
C GLY A 236 42.03 7.96 -56.76
N GLN A 237 40.81 8.45 -56.55
CA GLN A 237 40.13 9.37 -57.47
C GLN A 237 40.95 10.66 -57.69
N LEU A 238 41.48 11.26 -56.62
CA LEU A 238 42.32 12.46 -56.70
C LEU A 238 43.58 12.22 -57.55
N ASN A 239 44.20 11.05 -57.40
CA ASN A 239 45.39 10.69 -58.18
C ASN A 239 45.07 10.48 -59.66
N GLU A 240 43.93 9.85 -59.97
CA GLU A 240 43.45 9.69 -61.33
C GLU A 240 43.21 11.06 -62.00
N ASP A 241 42.57 12.00 -61.30
CA ASP A 241 42.32 13.34 -61.81
C ASP A 241 43.62 14.13 -62.05
N LYS A 242 44.61 13.96 -61.16
CA LYS A 242 45.95 14.52 -61.36
C LYS A 242 46.64 13.96 -62.61
N LEU A 243 46.53 12.66 -62.85
CA LEU A 243 47.08 12.01 -64.06
C LEU A 243 46.36 12.48 -65.32
N LYS A 244 45.03 12.58 -65.30
CA LYS A 244 44.23 13.16 -66.40
C LYS A 244 44.64 14.59 -66.70
N GLY A 245 44.90 15.41 -65.67
CA GLY A 245 45.40 16.77 -65.82
C GLY A 245 46.74 16.84 -66.55
N LYS A 246 47.69 15.97 -66.16
CA LYS A 246 48.99 15.86 -66.84
C LYS A 246 48.84 15.40 -68.30
N LEU A 247 47.98 14.41 -68.56
CA LEU A 247 47.73 13.91 -69.91
C LEU A 247 47.19 15.02 -70.82
N ARG A 248 46.19 15.78 -70.35
CA ARG A 248 45.67 16.96 -71.07
C ARG A 248 46.76 18.00 -71.35
N SER A 249 47.68 18.22 -70.41
CA SER A 249 48.78 19.17 -70.62
C SER A 249 49.76 18.71 -71.71
N LEU A 250 50.10 17.41 -71.75
CA LEU A 250 50.96 16.82 -72.77
C LEU A 250 50.28 16.83 -74.15
N GLU A 251 49.00 16.50 -74.20
CA GLU A 251 48.18 16.57 -75.42
C GLU A 251 48.12 18.00 -75.99
N ASN A 252 47.92 19.01 -75.13
CA ASN A 252 47.94 20.42 -75.53
C ASN A 252 49.33 20.87 -76.02
N GLN A 253 50.41 20.41 -75.39
CA GLN A 253 51.78 20.69 -75.85
C GLN A 253 52.05 20.10 -77.23
N LEU A 254 51.59 18.87 -77.48
CA LEU A 254 51.68 18.23 -78.80
C LEU A 254 50.88 19.02 -79.85
N TYR A 255 49.65 19.43 -79.51
CA TYR A 255 48.80 20.22 -80.40
C TYR A 255 49.41 21.57 -80.78
N THR A 256 49.97 22.30 -79.79
CA THR A 256 50.62 23.59 -80.02
C THR A 256 51.91 23.48 -80.85
N CYS A 257 52.69 22.39 -80.69
CA CYS A 257 53.86 22.13 -81.53
C CYS A 257 53.51 21.91 -83.00
N LEU A 258 52.31 21.37 -83.29
CA LEU A 258 51.85 21.10 -84.65
C LEU A 258 51.27 22.35 -85.33
N GLN A 259 50.71 23.30 -84.57
CA GLN A 259 50.10 24.51 -85.12
C GLN A 259 51.14 25.60 -85.46
N LYS A 260 51.18 26.01 -86.73
CA LYS A 260 51.91 27.20 -87.17
C LYS A 260 51.06 28.45 -86.90
N HIS A 261 51.36 29.18 -85.83
CA HIS A 261 50.61 30.39 -85.47
C HIS A 261 51.14 31.66 -86.15
N SER A 262 50.23 32.54 -86.59
CA SER A 262 50.54 33.95 -86.90
C SER A 262 50.79 34.76 -85.62
N PRO A 263 51.74 35.72 -85.59
CA PRO A 263 52.02 36.54 -84.40
C PRO A 263 50.78 37.25 -83.82
N TRP A 264 49.86 37.69 -84.68
CA TRP A 264 48.62 38.35 -84.25
C TRP A 264 47.63 37.36 -83.61
N GLY A 265 47.49 36.17 -84.21
CA GLY A 265 46.69 35.08 -83.64
C GLY A 265 47.22 34.65 -82.26
N MET A 266 48.54 34.56 -82.11
CA MET A 266 49.18 34.25 -80.83
C MET A 266 48.89 35.31 -79.77
N LYS A 267 49.01 36.60 -80.11
CA LYS A 267 48.70 37.70 -79.16
C LYS A 267 47.24 37.66 -78.69
N LYS A 268 46.30 37.36 -79.59
CA LYS A 268 44.88 37.20 -79.24
C LYS A 268 44.68 36.05 -78.25
N VAL A 269 45.31 34.90 -78.51
CA VAL A 269 45.25 33.73 -77.61
C VAL A 269 45.86 34.05 -76.25
N LEU A 270 46.99 34.76 -76.18
CA LEU A 270 47.60 35.15 -74.90
C LEU A 270 46.70 36.06 -74.07
N LEU A 271 46.02 37.03 -74.71
CA LEU A 271 45.09 37.91 -74.01
C LEU A 271 43.87 37.14 -73.48
N GLU A 272 43.33 36.22 -74.28
CA GLU A 272 42.23 35.33 -73.87
C GLU A 272 42.65 34.40 -72.72
N MET A 273 43.87 33.87 -72.76
CA MET A 273 44.42 33.03 -71.69
C MET A 273 44.59 33.80 -70.37
N GLU A 274 44.99 35.07 -70.42
CA GLU A 274 45.11 35.91 -69.21
C GLU A 274 43.73 36.26 -68.63
N ASP A 275 42.74 36.53 -69.49
CA ASP A 275 41.35 36.74 -69.05
C ASP A 275 40.77 35.47 -68.41
N GLN A 276 40.97 34.31 -69.03
CA GLN A 276 40.57 33.02 -68.46
C GLN A 276 41.28 32.74 -67.13
N ARG A 277 42.59 32.97 -67.04
CA ARG A 277 43.38 32.84 -65.80
C ARG A 277 42.78 33.71 -64.70
N SER A 278 42.52 34.97 -65.00
CA SER A 278 41.91 35.93 -64.06
C SER A 278 40.49 35.48 -63.65
N SER A 279 39.71 34.96 -64.58
CA SER A 279 38.37 34.39 -64.32
C SER A 279 38.43 33.18 -63.37
N TYR A 280 39.36 32.24 -63.60
CA TYR A 280 39.55 31.08 -62.71
C TYR A 280 40.09 31.48 -61.34
N GLU A 281 41.02 32.42 -61.27
CA GLU A 281 41.53 32.94 -60.01
C GLU A 281 40.42 33.60 -59.20
N GLN A 282 39.57 34.42 -59.84
CA GLN A 282 38.44 35.05 -59.17
C GLN A 282 37.40 34.03 -58.69
N LYS A 283 37.09 33.01 -59.51
CA LYS A 283 36.21 31.89 -59.11
C LYS A 283 36.79 31.10 -57.94
N ALA A 284 38.11 30.86 -57.93
CA ALA A 284 38.79 30.19 -56.82
C ALA A 284 38.72 31.01 -55.54
N LYS A 285 39.01 32.32 -55.59
CA LYS A 285 38.86 33.24 -54.45
C LYS A 285 37.43 33.27 -53.91
N ALA A 286 36.45 33.40 -54.80
CA ALA A 286 35.03 33.36 -54.43
C ALA A 286 34.65 32.02 -53.77
N SER A 287 35.15 30.90 -54.29
CA SER A 287 34.90 29.58 -53.69
C SER A 287 35.54 29.43 -52.32
N LEU A 288 36.77 29.92 -52.11
CA LEU A 288 37.45 29.91 -50.82
C LEU A 288 36.71 30.79 -49.80
N GLN A 289 36.27 31.97 -50.22
CA GLN A 289 35.47 32.85 -49.36
C GLN A 289 34.17 32.16 -48.93
N LYS A 290 33.45 31.52 -49.87
CA LYS A 290 32.24 30.75 -49.56
C LYS A 290 32.51 29.64 -48.54
N VAL A 291 33.58 28.86 -48.72
CA VAL A 291 33.96 27.79 -47.77
C VAL A 291 34.31 28.35 -46.39
N LEU A 292 34.95 29.52 -46.32
CA LEU A 292 35.23 30.18 -45.05
C LEU A 292 33.96 30.64 -44.34
N GLU A 293 33.00 31.22 -45.06
CA GLU A 293 31.69 31.61 -44.52
C GLU A 293 30.93 30.39 -44.00
N GLU A 294 30.89 29.29 -44.78
CA GLU A 294 30.28 28.02 -44.37
C GLU A 294 30.95 27.43 -43.12
N LYS A 295 32.29 27.46 -43.04
CA LYS A 295 33.05 27.04 -41.86
C LYS A 295 32.65 27.84 -40.63
N MET A 296 32.58 29.18 -40.75
CA MET A 296 32.18 30.06 -39.65
C MET A 296 30.74 29.76 -39.20
N CYS A 297 29.82 29.52 -40.13
CA CYS A 297 28.45 29.10 -39.80
C CYS A 297 28.41 27.75 -39.06
N ALA A 298 29.18 26.76 -39.52
CA ALA A 298 29.27 25.46 -38.88
C ALA A 298 29.87 25.55 -37.46
N GLU A 299 30.89 26.39 -37.25
CA GLU A 299 31.49 26.64 -35.93
C GLU A 299 30.51 27.31 -34.97
N GLN A 300 29.75 28.31 -35.42
CA GLN A 300 28.70 28.94 -34.62
C GLN A 300 27.59 27.94 -34.25
N GLN A 301 27.19 27.06 -35.18
CA GLN A 301 26.22 26.00 -34.89
C GLN A 301 26.76 25.00 -33.87
N LEU A 302 28.04 24.62 -33.96
CA LEU A 302 28.71 23.75 -33.00
C LEU A 302 28.71 24.38 -31.60
N GLN A 303 29.04 25.67 -31.47
CA GLN A 303 28.99 26.39 -30.20
C GLN A 303 27.57 26.42 -29.61
N ARG A 304 26.55 26.70 -30.43
CA ARG A 304 25.14 26.65 -29.99
C ARG A 304 24.74 25.26 -29.52
N ALA A 305 25.16 24.21 -30.23
CA ALA A 305 24.90 22.83 -29.84
C ALA A 305 25.59 22.47 -28.51
N GLN A 306 26.83 22.91 -28.31
CA GLN A 306 27.57 22.72 -27.05
C GLN A 306 26.90 23.43 -25.88
N LEU A 307 26.46 24.69 -26.05
CA LEU A 307 25.71 25.42 -25.03
C LEU A 307 24.37 24.73 -24.71
N SER A 308 23.65 24.28 -25.74
CA SER A 308 22.40 23.53 -25.56
C SER A 308 22.61 22.21 -24.84
N LEU A 309 23.72 21.51 -25.12
CA LEU A 309 24.09 20.27 -24.45
C LEU A 309 24.39 20.52 -22.97
N ALA A 310 25.22 21.54 -22.65
CA ALA A 310 25.53 21.91 -21.27
C ALA A 310 24.26 22.27 -20.46
N LEU A 311 23.33 23.02 -21.06
CA LEU A 311 22.04 23.33 -20.43
C LEU A 311 21.18 22.08 -20.23
N ALA A 312 21.19 21.15 -21.18
CA ALA A 312 20.45 19.89 -21.05
C ALA A 312 21.06 19.00 -19.96
N GLU A 313 22.38 18.95 -19.84
CA GLU A 313 23.10 18.22 -18.79
C GLU A 313 22.81 18.80 -17.40
N GLN A 314 22.85 20.13 -17.24
CA GLN A 314 22.47 20.80 -15.99
C GLN A 314 21.05 20.43 -15.57
N LYS A 315 20.09 20.52 -16.50
CA LYS A 315 18.71 20.10 -16.23
C LYS A 315 18.65 18.62 -15.84
N CYS A 316 19.36 17.73 -16.52
CA CYS A 316 19.40 16.33 -16.12
C CYS A 316 19.93 16.13 -14.69
N GLN A 317 20.89 16.94 -14.24
CA GLN A 317 21.39 16.92 -12.87
C GLN A 317 20.34 17.43 -11.87
N GLU A 318 19.67 18.54 -12.17
CA GLU A 318 18.58 19.08 -11.34
C GLU A 318 17.44 18.06 -11.15
N TRP A 319 17.04 17.38 -12.24
CA TRP A 319 16.00 16.36 -12.18
C TRP A 319 16.44 15.13 -11.37
N LYS A 320 17.73 14.76 -11.43
CA LYS A 320 18.28 13.69 -10.58
C LYS A 320 18.24 14.08 -9.10
N SER A 321 18.63 15.31 -8.77
CA SER A 321 18.59 15.81 -7.38
C SER A 321 17.15 15.86 -6.85
N GLN A 322 16.19 16.33 -7.66
CA GLN A 322 14.77 16.33 -7.29
C GLN A 322 14.23 14.91 -7.10
N TYR A 323 14.65 13.96 -7.94
CA TYR A 323 14.26 12.56 -7.80
C TYR A 323 14.78 11.96 -6.50
N GLU A 324 16.05 12.18 -6.15
CA GLU A 324 16.61 11.66 -4.88
C GLU A 324 15.97 12.33 -3.66
N ALA A 325 15.70 13.65 -3.69
CA ALA A 325 14.97 14.33 -2.62
C ALA A 325 13.56 13.74 -2.44
N LEU A 326 12.81 13.55 -3.52
CA LEU A 326 11.48 12.93 -3.46
C LEU A 326 11.58 11.49 -2.92
N LYS A 327 12.60 10.74 -3.30
CA LYS A 327 12.84 9.37 -2.83
C LYS A 327 13.19 9.34 -1.33
N GLU A 328 13.82 10.37 -0.80
CA GLU A 328 14.02 10.58 0.64
C GLU A 328 12.70 10.87 1.35
N ASP A 329 11.87 11.77 0.80
CA ASP A 329 10.53 12.07 1.34
C ASP A 329 9.65 10.82 1.40
N TRP A 330 9.73 9.93 0.40
CA TRP A 330 9.03 8.65 0.44
C TRP A 330 9.55 7.72 1.54
N ARG A 331 10.86 7.74 1.83
CA ARG A 331 11.43 6.97 2.94
C ARG A 331 10.92 7.49 4.28
N THR A 332 10.98 8.81 4.48
CA THR A 332 10.52 9.44 5.74
C THR A 332 9.02 9.27 5.96
N LEU A 333 8.20 9.40 4.92
CA LEU A 333 6.77 9.10 4.99
C LEU A 333 6.52 7.62 5.33
N GLY A 334 7.31 6.71 4.75
CA GLY A 334 7.26 5.29 5.08
C GLY A 334 7.64 5.00 6.53
N ASP A 335 8.62 5.72 7.08
CA ASP A 335 9.00 5.63 8.49
C ASP A 335 7.88 6.16 9.42
N GLN A 336 7.29 7.31 9.08
CA GLN A 336 6.15 7.88 9.80
C GLN A 336 4.93 6.96 9.80
N HIS A 337 4.65 6.30 8.68
CA HIS A 337 3.56 5.33 8.59
C HIS A 337 3.78 4.13 9.52
N ARG A 338 4.99 3.55 9.51
CA ARG A 338 5.36 2.45 10.41
C ARG A 338 5.27 2.85 11.89
N GLU A 339 5.64 4.09 12.20
CA GLU A 339 5.50 4.63 13.56
C GLU A 339 4.02 4.78 13.97
N LEU A 340 3.17 5.31 13.09
CA LEU A 340 1.72 5.39 13.35
C LEU A 340 1.08 4.00 13.50
N GLU A 341 1.49 3.02 12.70
CA GLU A 341 1.05 1.63 12.85
C GLU A 341 1.46 1.04 14.21
N SER A 342 2.70 1.28 14.65
CA SER A 342 3.18 0.89 15.98
C SER A 342 2.33 1.53 17.09
N GLN A 343 2.03 2.83 16.99
CA GLN A 343 1.18 3.53 17.94
C GLN A 343 -0.24 2.98 17.96
N LEU A 344 -0.83 2.66 16.80
CA LEU A 344 -2.14 2.03 16.71
C LEU A 344 -2.16 0.65 17.37
N HIS A 345 -1.12 -0.17 17.18
CA HIS A 345 -1.00 -1.47 17.87
C HIS A 345 -0.89 -1.32 19.39
N VAL A 346 -0.16 -0.31 19.88
CA VAL A 346 -0.09 0.00 21.32
C VAL A 346 -1.46 0.41 21.86
N LEU A 347 -2.19 1.28 21.14
CA LEU A 347 -3.54 1.69 21.53
C LEU A 347 -4.53 0.52 21.51
N GLN A 348 -4.46 -0.35 20.50
CA GLN A 348 -5.26 -1.56 20.42
C GLN A 348 -5.00 -2.50 21.61
N SER A 349 -3.73 -2.68 21.98
CA SER A 349 -3.35 -3.49 23.15
C SER A 349 -3.88 -2.89 24.45
N LYS A 350 -3.82 -1.56 24.60
CA LYS A 350 -4.38 -0.84 25.76
C LYS A 350 -5.90 -0.96 25.84
N LEU A 351 -6.58 -0.85 24.70
CA LEU A 351 -8.03 -1.01 24.61
C LEU A 351 -8.44 -2.42 25.01
N GLN A 352 -7.78 -3.45 24.48
CA GLN A 352 -8.02 -4.84 24.88
C GLN A 352 -7.77 -5.07 26.38
N GLY A 353 -6.74 -4.43 26.93
CA GLY A 353 -6.50 -4.41 28.38
C GLY A 353 -7.63 -3.74 29.17
N ALA A 354 -8.22 -2.65 28.65
CA ALA A 354 -9.38 -2.01 29.26
C ALA A 354 -10.64 -2.88 29.21
N ASP A 355 -10.95 -3.45 28.05
CA ASP A 355 -12.11 -4.34 27.88
C ASP A 355 -12.03 -5.55 28.81
N SER A 356 -10.84 -6.11 29.03
CA SER A 356 -10.63 -7.22 29.96
C SER A 356 -10.92 -6.85 31.42
N ARG A 357 -10.52 -5.65 31.85
CA ARG A 357 -10.79 -5.13 33.19
C ARG A 357 -12.26 -4.78 33.37
N ASP A 358 -12.89 -4.19 32.37
CA ASP A 358 -14.32 -3.86 32.40
C ASP A 358 -15.17 -5.14 32.44
N SER A 359 -14.74 -6.19 31.74
CA SER A 359 -15.36 -7.52 31.84
C SER A 359 -15.20 -8.13 33.23
N GLN A 360 -14.02 -8.02 33.85
CA GLN A 360 -13.79 -8.48 35.23
C GLN A 360 -14.63 -7.68 36.24
N MET A 361 -14.70 -6.36 36.09
CA MET A 361 -15.53 -5.49 36.94
C MET A 361 -17.01 -5.84 36.80
N SER A 362 -17.48 -6.06 35.57
CA SER A 362 -18.87 -6.46 35.32
C SER A 362 -19.20 -7.81 35.96
N GLN A 363 -18.28 -8.77 35.92
CA GLN A 363 -18.44 -10.06 36.62
C GLN A 363 -18.45 -9.88 38.15
N ALA A 364 -17.59 -9.03 38.70
CA ALA A 364 -17.57 -8.74 40.13
C ALA A 364 -18.87 -8.06 40.59
N LEU A 365 -19.41 -7.13 39.80
CA LEU A 365 -20.70 -6.48 40.06
C LEU A 365 -21.85 -7.49 40.03
N GLN A 366 -21.86 -8.43 39.06
CA GLN A 366 -22.86 -9.50 39.01
C GLN A 366 -22.82 -10.40 40.25
N LEU A 367 -21.62 -10.76 40.73
CA LEU A 367 -21.48 -11.54 41.96
C LEU A 367 -22.02 -10.78 43.17
N LEU A 368 -21.69 -9.50 43.30
CA LEU A 368 -22.16 -8.65 44.40
C LEU A 368 -23.69 -8.43 44.35
N GLU A 369 -24.25 -8.32 43.14
CA GLU A 369 -25.70 -8.22 42.94
C GLU A 369 -26.41 -9.52 43.37
N ASN A 370 -25.85 -10.69 43.02
CA ASN A 370 -26.37 -11.98 43.48
C ASN A 370 -26.31 -12.11 45.01
N GLU A 371 -25.19 -11.73 45.64
CA GLU A 371 -25.06 -11.71 47.10
C GLU A 371 -26.07 -10.76 47.75
N HIS A 372 -26.28 -9.58 47.16
CA HIS A 372 -27.28 -8.63 47.64
C HIS A 372 -28.70 -9.20 47.54
N GLN A 373 -29.04 -9.87 46.44
CA GLN A 373 -30.32 -10.55 46.28
C GLN A 373 -30.49 -11.67 47.31
N GLU A 374 -29.45 -12.48 47.56
CA GLU A 374 -29.47 -13.50 48.60
C GLU A 374 -29.69 -12.91 49.99
N LEU A 375 -28.98 -11.83 50.33
CA LEU A 375 -29.17 -11.13 51.60
C LEU A 375 -30.58 -10.55 51.73
N GLN A 376 -31.13 -10.03 50.64
CA GLN A 376 -32.50 -9.52 50.61
C GLN A 376 -33.52 -10.64 50.85
N THR A 377 -33.38 -11.79 50.19
CA THR A 377 -34.25 -12.96 50.46
C THR A 377 -34.13 -13.47 51.90
N LYS A 378 -32.92 -13.45 52.48
CA LYS A 378 -32.70 -13.80 53.89
C LYS A 378 -33.38 -12.80 54.83
N LEU A 379 -33.30 -11.50 54.55
CA LEU A 379 -34.00 -10.47 55.32
C LEU A 379 -35.52 -10.65 55.24
N GLU A 380 -36.07 -10.93 54.05
CA GLU A 380 -37.50 -11.22 53.88
C GLU A 380 -37.93 -12.48 54.64
N SER A 381 -37.12 -13.54 54.64
CA SER A 381 -37.40 -14.76 55.41
C SER A 381 -37.37 -14.51 56.93
N LEU A 382 -36.38 -13.77 57.43
CA LEU A 382 -36.26 -13.42 58.85
C LEU A 382 -37.37 -12.46 59.29
N GLN A 383 -37.78 -11.55 58.42
CA GLN A 383 -38.93 -10.70 58.67
C GLN A 383 -40.22 -11.54 58.78
N GLY A 384 -40.44 -12.48 57.87
CA GLY A 384 -41.56 -13.42 57.94
C GLY A 384 -41.55 -14.26 59.22
N ASP A 385 -40.41 -14.81 59.60
CA ASP A 385 -40.25 -15.56 60.86
C ASP A 385 -40.50 -14.66 62.09
N GLY A 386 -40.05 -13.40 62.05
CA GLY A 386 -40.30 -12.43 63.11
C GLY A 386 -41.78 -12.06 63.24
N GLU A 387 -42.49 -11.86 62.13
CA GLU A 387 -43.93 -11.63 62.09
C GLU A 387 -44.72 -12.85 62.61
N GLN A 388 -44.29 -14.06 62.24
CA GLN A 388 -44.84 -15.32 62.76
C GLN A 388 -44.65 -15.45 64.27
N GLN A 389 -43.42 -15.26 64.78
CA GLN A 389 -43.12 -15.28 66.21
C GLN A 389 -43.88 -14.21 66.98
N SER A 390 -44.07 -13.02 66.39
CA SER A 390 -44.87 -11.96 67.00
C SER A 390 -46.34 -12.35 67.12
N SER A 391 -46.88 -13.03 66.11
CA SER A 391 -48.25 -13.55 66.12
C SER A 391 -48.43 -14.66 67.17
N GLU A 392 -47.48 -15.60 67.25
CA GLU A 392 -47.47 -16.65 68.28
C GLU A 392 -47.35 -16.08 69.69
N THR A 393 -46.52 -15.05 69.87
CA THR A 393 -46.36 -14.36 71.17
C THR A 393 -47.66 -13.63 71.55
N GLN A 394 -48.32 -12.98 70.59
CA GLN A 394 -49.62 -12.33 70.79
C GLN A 394 -50.71 -13.35 71.15
N ASP A 395 -50.79 -14.47 70.43
CA ASP A 395 -51.72 -15.57 70.72
C ASP A 395 -51.49 -16.16 72.11
N LEU A 396 -50.23 -16.38 72.50
CA LEU A 396 -49.88 -16.85 73.84
C LEU A 396 -50.22 -15.81 74.92
N GLN A 397 -50.04 -14.52 74.62
CA GLN A 397 -50.42 -13.43 75.53
C GLN A 397 -51.94 -13.37 75.71
N ASP A 398 -52.71 -13.55 74.64
CA ASP A 398 -54.17 -13.60 74.69
C ASP A 398 -54.67 -14.86 75.41
N GLN A 399 -54.04 -16.01 75.20
CA GLN A 399 -54.30 -17.24 75.96
C GLN A 399 -53.97 -17.08 77.45
N LEU A 400 -52.83 -16.45 77.78
CA LEU A 400 -52.44 -16.17 79.15
C LEU A 400 -53.47 -15.26 79.82
N LYS A 401 -53.86 -14.17 79.15
CA LYS A 401 -54.88 -13.24 79.65
C LYS A 401 -56.22 -13.95 79.89
N LYS A 402 -56.65 -14.80 78.95
CA LYS A 402 -57.85 -15.62 79.11
C LYS A 402 -57.73 -16.58 80.29
N SER A 403 -56.60 -17.25 80.46
CA SER A 403 -56.33 -18.13 81.60
C SER A 403 -56.31 -17.36 82.93
N GLU A 404 -55.79 -16.13 82.93
CA GLU A 404 -55.82 -15.23 84.09
C GLU A 404 -57.25 -14.78 84.44
N GLU A 405 -58.08 -14.46 83.44
CA GLU A 405 -59.50 -14.16 83.63
C GLU A 405 -60.26 -15.37 84.20
N GLU A 406 -60.03 -16.57 83.67
CA GLU A 406 -60.59 -17.83 84.19
C GLU A 406 -60.12 -18.10 85.63
N LYS A 407 -58.83 -17.90 85.92
CA LYS A 407 -58.26 -18.01 87.27
C LYS A 407 -58.92 -17.01 88.22
N GLN A 408 -59.10 -15.76 87.80
CA GLN A 408 -59.78 -14.73 88.59
C GLN A 408 -61.24 -15.10 88.85
N ALA A 409 -61.95 -15.66 87.86
CA ALA A 409 -63.31 -16.15 88.02
C ALA A 409 -63.38 -17.32 89.03
N LEU A 410 -62.45 -18.26 88.96
CA LEU A 410 -62.33 -19.35 89.92
C LEU A 410 -61.98 -18.85 91.32
N VAL A 411 -61.04 -17.91 91.46
CA VAL A 411 -60.70 -17.29 92.76
C VAL A 411 -61.91 -16.58 93.36
N SER A 412 -62.67 -15.85 92.55
CA SER A 412 -63.90 -15.19 92.98
C SER A 412 -64.94 -16.21 93.45
N LYS A 413 -65.06 -17.34 92.74
CA LYS A 413 -65.96 -18.44 93.11
C LYS A 413 -65.50 -19.19 94.37
N VAL A 414 -64.20 -19.36 94.55
CA VAL A 414 -63.61 -19.92 95.78
C VAL A 414 -63.80 -18.96 96.94
N GLN A 415 -63.61 -17.65 96.77
CA GLN A 415 -63.92 -16.66 97.80
C GLN A 415 -65.41 -16.66 98.15
N GLN A 416 -66.29 -16.79 97.15
CA GLN A 416 -67.73 -16.94 97.38
C GLN A 416 -68.03 -18.21 98.18
N LEU A 417 -67.46 -19.35 97.79
CA LEU A 417 -67.61 -20.61 98.53
C LEU A 417 -67.01 -20.50 99.93
N GLN A 418 -65.86 -19.86 100.11
CA GLN A 418 -65.22 -19.63 101.40
C GLN A 418 -66.08 -18.73 102.29
N SER A 419 -66.72 -17.70 101.74
CA SER A 419 -67.68 -16.87 102.47
C SER A 419 -68.91 -17.66 102.91
N LEU A 420 -69.42 -18.55 102.06
CA LEU A 420 -70.52 -19.46 102.39
C LEU A 420 -70.10 -20.48 103.45
N LEU A 421 -68.90 -21.05 103.34
CA LEU A 421 -68.34 -22.00 104.29
C LEU A 421 -68.04 -21.34 105.63
N GLN A 422 -67.55 -20.09 105.62
CA GLN A 422 -67.30 -19.31 106.82
C GLN A 422 -68.61 -18.94 107.51
N ASN A 423 -69.64 -18.57 106.75
CA ASN A 423 -71.00 -18.37 107.27
C ASN A 423 -71.58 -19.67 107.85
N GLN A 424 -71.39 -20.81 107.19
CA GLN A 424 -71.76 -22.12 107.73
C GLN A 424 -70.92 -22.47 108.97
N SER A 425 -69.64 -22.14 108.99
CA SER A 425 -68.77 -22.39 110.15
C SER A 425 -69.17 -21.51 111.33
N LEU A 426 -69.60 -20.27 111.08
CA LEU A 426 -70.16 -19.39 112.11
C LEU A 426 -71.49 -19.95 112.60
N GLN A 427 -72.34 -20.48 111.72
CA GLN A 427 -73.57 -21.20 112.12
C GLN A 427 -73.29 -22.48 112.89
N LEU A 428 -72.30 -23.27 112.47
CA LEU A 428 -71.88 -24.49 113.17
C LEU A 428 -71.16 -24.17 114.46
N GLN A 429 -70.44 -23.05 114.56
CA GLN A 429 -69.82 -22.56 115.78
C GLN A 429 -70.88 -21.96 116.72
N GLU A 430 -71.96 -21.36 116.19
CA GLU A 430 -73.14 -21.02 116.98
C GLU A 430 -73.84 -22.28 117.51
N GLN A 431 -73.87 -23.38 116.73
CA GLN A 431 -74.34 -24.68 117.24
C GLN A 431 -73.35 -25.37 118.19
N GLU A 432 -72.04 -25.30 117.96
CA GLU A 432 -71.04 -25.94 118.81
C GLU A 432 -70.79 -25.17 120.10
N LYS A 433 -70.96 -23.85 120.11
CA LYS A 433 -71.01 -23.05 121.36
C LYS A 433 -72.17 -23.46 122.26
N LEU A 434 -73.21 -24.11 121.74
CA LEU A 434 -74.25 -24.73 122.56
C LEU A 434 -73.91 -26.15 123.04
N LEU A 435 -72.84 -26.79 122.56
CA LEU A 435 -72.63 -28.21 122.89
C LEU A 435 -71.23 -28.64 123.32
N LYS A 436 -70.19 -27.81 123.30
CA LYS A 436 -68.85 -28.28 123.74
C LYS A 436 -68.08 -27.26 124.56
N LYS A 437 -68.47 -27.15 125.83
CA LYS A 437 -67.58 -26.79 126.93
C LYS A 437 -67.08 -28.08 127.56
N ASP A 438 -65.92 -28.57 127.11
CA ASP A 438 -64.88 -29.14 127.96
C ASP A 438 -63.83 -29.95 127.17
N GLN A 439 -62.58 -29.57 127.41
CA GLN A 439 -61.37 -30.40 127.46
C GLN A 439 -60.73 -30.92 126.15
N GLY A 440 -59.71 -30.17 125.73
CA GLY A 440 -58.30 -30.62 125.72
C GLY A 440 -57.92 -31.80 124.82
N LEU A 441 -57.25 -31.51 123.68
CA LEU A 441 -56.69 -32.53 122.80
C LEU A 441 -55.26 -32.14 122.35
N PRO A 442 -54.24 -33.00 122.59
CA PRO A 442 -52.87 -32.80 122.14
C PRO A 442 -52.49 -33.66 120.92
N VAL A 443 -51.28 -33.40 120.40
CA VAL A 443 -50.42 -34.26 119.55
C VAL A 443 -50.62 -34.13 118.03
N TRP A 444 -49.53 -33.87 117.29
CA TRP A 444 -48.88 -34.74 116.29
C TRP A 444 -47.89 -33.97 115.40
N ASN A 445 -46.73 -34.59 115.20
CA ASN A 445 -45.53 -34.10 114.54
C ASN A 445 -44.93 -35.33 113.83
N PRO A 446 -44.89 -35.42 112.49
CA PRO A 446 -43.84 -36.26 111.86
C PRO A 446 -43.07 -35.65 110.67
N LYS A 447 -41.77 -36.00 110.64
CA LYS A 447 -40.78 -35.86 109.55
C LYS A 447 -41.05 -36.82 108.39
N LEU A 448 -40.62 -36.43 107.17
CA LEU A 448 -40.35 -37.33 106.04
C LEU A 448 -39.14 -36.81 105.25
N SER A 449 -38.20 -37.71 104.99
CA SER A 449 -36.95 -37.57 104.23
C SER A 449 -37.02 -38.50 103.01
N LEU A 450 -36.46 -38.13 101.85
CA LEU A 450 -36.11 -39.10 100.80
C LEU A 450 -35.09 -38.55 99.76
N ASP A 451 -33.94 -39.22 99.72
CA ASP A 451 -32.97 -39.58 98.67
C ASP A 451 -32.47 -38.66 97.54
N GLU A 452 -31.12 -38.69 97.43
CA GLU A 452 -30.25 -38.40 96.30
C GLU A 452 -30.37 -39.45 95.18
N VAL A 453 -30.16 -39.08 93.91
CA VAL A 453 -29.35 -39.87 92.93
C VAL A 453 -28.93 -38.93 91.76
N LYS A 454 -27.64 -39.06 91.39
CA LYS A 454 -26.90 -38.39 90.32
C LYS A 454 -26.95 -39.21 89.01
N PRO A 455 -26.91 -38.57 87.82
CA PRO A 455 -26.08 -39.13 86.74
C PRO A 455 -25.34 -38.02 85.99
N GLU A 456 -24.08 -37.79 86.34
CA GLU A 456 -23.13 -37.01 85.54
C GLU A 456 -22.30 -37.97 84.68
N GLY A 457 -22.68 -38.15 83.41
CA GLY A 457 -21.89 -38.89 82.43
C GLY A 457 -21.68 -38.14 81.11
N THR A 458 -22.67 -37.41 80.63
CA THR A 458 -22.68 -36.91 79.24
C THR A 458 -21.98 -35.56 79.05
N ARG A 459 -21.58 -34.87 80.13
CA ARG A 459 -20.96 -33.53 80.03
C ARG A 459 -19.45 -33.59 79.81
N LYS A 460 -18.76 -34.59 80.34
CA LYS A 460 -17.29 -34.69 80.24
C LYS A 460 -16.82 -35.08 78.84
N GLU A 461 -17.52 -35.98 78.17
CA GLU A 461 -17.17 -36.47 76.83
C GLU A 461 -17.24 -35.35 75.77
N LYS A 462 -18.29 -34.53 75.81
CA LYS A 462 -18.43 -33.34 74.95
C LYS A 462 -17.35 -32.30 75.19
N GLU A 463 -16.85 -32.21 76.42
CA GLU A 463 -15.82 -31.24 76.79
C GLU A 463 -14.42 -31.70 76.35
N GLU A 464 -14.16 -33.01 76.30
CA GLU A 464 -12.96 -33.59 75.70
C GLU A 464 -12.97 -33.49 74.17
N GLU A 465 -14.10 -33.74 73.51
CA GLU A 465 -14.24 -33.62 72.05
C GLU A 465 -14.03 -32.17 71.56
N LEU A 466 -14.56 -31.19 72.31
CA LEU A 466 -14.32 -29.76 72.04
C LEU A 466 -12.84 -29.38 72.23
N ARG A 467 -12.15 -29.96 73.22
CA ARG A 467 -10.71 -29.72 73.44
C ARG A 467 -9.88 -30.28 72.28
N ASP A 468 -10.18 -31.49 71.82
CA ASP A 468 -9.47 -32.12 70.71
C ASP A 468 -9.68 -31.34 69.39
N GLN A 469 -10.89 -30.83 69.15
CA GLN A 469 -11.19 -30.04 67.95
C GLN A 469 -10.43 -28.70 67.93
N LEU A 470 -10.38 -28.00 69.07
CA LEU A 470 -9.58 -26.78 69.25
C LEU A 470 -8.09 -27.01 69.02
N GLN A 471 -7.58 -28.15 69.50
CA GLN A 471 -6.17 -28.52 69.31
C GLN A 471 -5.87 -28.84 67.83
N LYS A 472 -6.82 -29.42 67.10
CA LYS A 472 -6.66 -29.72 65.68
C LYS A 472 -6.67 -28.47 64.79
N GLU A 473 -7.52 -27.49 65.10
CA GLU A 473 -7.55 -26.22 64.37
C GLU A 473 -6.29 -25.38 64.62
N THR A 474 -5.77 -25.37 65.84
CA THR A 474 -4.52 -24.66 66.16
C THR A 474 -3.32 -25.25 65.41
N PHE A 475 -3.24 -26.58 65.23
CA PHE A 475 -2.22 -27.19 64.36
C PHE A 475 -2.40 -26.83 62.88
N GLN A 476 -3.63 -26.75 62.36
CA GLN A 476 -3.86 -26.34 60.97
C GLN A 476 -3.44 -24.89 60.72
N LEU A 477 -3.68 -23.99 61.67
CA LEU A 477 -3.28 -22.59 61.55
C LEU A 477 -1.75 -22.45 61.56
N GLN A 478 -1.03 -23.18 62.42
CA GLN A 478 0.43 -23.19 62.41
C GLN A 478 1.02 -23.73 61.10
N VAL A 479 0.41 -24.75 60.49
CA VAL A 479 0.85 -25.26 59.18
C VAL A 479 0.65 -24.20 58.09
N LYS A 480 -0.50 -23.52 58.06
CA LYS A 480 -0.77 -22.45 57.09
C LYS A 480 0.14 -21.24 57.26
N GLU A 481 0.53 -20.90 58.49
CA GLU A 481 1.48 -19.81 58.75
C GLU A 481 2.87 -20.11 58.17
N ASN A 482 3.34 -21.36 58.27
CA ASN A 482 4.61 -21.80 57.69
C ASN A 482 4.62 -21.78 56.15
N GLU A 483 3.50 -22.12 55.50
CA GLU A 483 3.36 -22.02 54.04
C GLU A 483 3.42 -20.56 53.56
N LEU A 484 2.78 -19.64 54.28
CA LEU A 484 2.83 -18.21 53.96
C LEU A 484 4.23 -17.60 54.19
N GLN A 485 4.96 -18.05 55.22
CA GLN A 485 6.35 -17.63 55.42
C GLN A 485 7.24 -18.07 54.25
N CYS A 486 7.10 -19.29 53.73
CA CYS A 486 7.89 -19.75 52.58
C CYS A 486 7.61 -18.91 51.31
N GLY A 487 6.36 -18.44 51.13
CA GLY A 487 5.98 -17.53 50.05
C GLY A 487 6.60 -16.14 50.14
N GLN A 488 6.86 -15.61 51.34
CA GLN A 488 7.50 -14.30 51.53
C GLN A 488 8.99 -14.27 51.15
N TRP A 489 9.68 -15.42 51.16
CA TRP A 489 11.09 -15.50 50.76
C TRP A 489 11.29 -15.58 49.24
N LEU A 490 10.28 -16.01 48.47
CA LEU A 490 10.37 -16.08 47.00
C LEU A 490 10.66 -14.73 46.32
N PRO A 491 9.98 -13.63 46.65
CA PRO A 491 10.30 -12.30 46.11
C PRO A 491 11.74 -11.86 46.44
N VAL A 492 12.19 -12.11 47.68
CA VAL A 492 13.56 -11.77 48.11
C VAL A 492 14.58 -12.58 47.32
N LEU A 493 14.35 -13.88 47.15
CA LEU A 493 15.21 -14.77 46.34
C LEU A 493 15.28 -14.30 44.88
N MET A 494 14.15 -13.89 44.30
CA MET A 494 14.09 -13.37 42.92
C MET A 494 14.91 -12.07 42.75
N VAL A 495 14.87 -11.16 43.74
CA VAL A 495 15.69 -9.93 43.72
C VAL A 495 17.18 -10.26 43.82
N VAL A 496 17.58 -11.23 44.65
CA VAL A 496 18.98 -11.67 44.75
C VAL A 496 19.47 -12.30 43.43
N ILE A 497 18.64 -13.13 42.79
CA ILE A 497 19.00 -13.72 41.48
C ILE A 497 19.10 -12.64 40.40
N ALA A 498 18.16 -11.70 40.34
CA ALA A 498 18.15 -10.62 39.36
C ALA A 498 19.39 -9.71 39.50
N THR A 499 19.78 -9.38 40.73
CA THR A 499 20.98 -8.57 41.00
C THR A 499 22.27 -9.32 40.64
N ALA A 500 22.36 -10.62 40.94
CA ALA A 500 23.49 -11.45 40.51
C ALA A 500 23.63 -11.54 38.98
N LEU A 501 22.51 -11.70 38.25
CA LEU A 501 22.51 -11.70 36.79
C LEU A 501 22.92 -10.34 36.21
N ALA A 502 22.48 -9.23 36.80
CA ALA A 502 22.87 -7.89 36.37
C ALA A 502 24.39 -7.66 36.54
N VAL A 503 24.97 -8.08 37.67
CA VAL A 503 26.42 -8.01 37.91
C VAL A 503 27.19 -8.90 36.93
N PHE A 504 26.71 -10.12 36.66
CA PHE A 504 27.35 -11.02 35.71
C PHE A 504 27.35 -10.45 34.28
N LEU A 505 26.22 -9.88 33.83
CA LEU A 505 26.10 -9.24 32.52
C LEU A 505 26.98 -7.98 32.40
N ALA A 506 27.06 -7.17 33.46
CA ALA A 506 27.94 -6.01 33.49
C ALA A 506 29.41 -6.40 33.40
N ASN A 507 29.82 -7.47 34.11
CA ASN A 507 31.22 -7.91 34.09
C ASN A 507 31.63 -8.55 32.75
N LYS A 508 30.68 -9.15 32.02
CA LYS A 508 30.93 -9.73 30.69
C LYS A 508 31.35 -8.68 29.65
N GLY A 509 30.92 -7.43 29.80
CA GLY A 509 31.34 -6.31 28.96
C GLY A 509 32.80 -5.91 29.13
N ASN A 510 33.42 -6.22 30.29
CA ASN A 510 34.82 -5.88 30.57
C ASN A 510 35.82 -6.95 30.12
N LEU A 511 35.38 -8.09 29.57
CA LEU A 511 36.26 -9.18 29.15
C LEU A 511 36.55 -9.21 27.62
N VAL A 512 36.19 -8.15 26.88
CA VAL A 512 36.33 -8.07 25.41
C VAL A 512 37.27 -6.93 24.95
N ILE A 513 38.13 -6.43 25.83
CA ILE A 513 39.26 -5.56 25.44
C ILE A 513 40.53 -6.40 25.57
#